data_AF-A0A8H7KZ22-F1
#
_entry.id   AF-A0A8H7KZ22-F1
#
_cell.length_a   1.000
_cell.length_b   1.000
_cell.length_c   1.000
_cell.angle_alpha   90.00
_cell.angle_beta   90.00
_cell.angle_gamma   90.00
#
_symmetry.space_group_name_H-M   'P 1'
#
loop_
_entity.id
_entity.type
_entity.pdbx_description
1 polymer ?
#
loop_
_entity_poly.entity_id
_entity_poly.type
_entity_poly.pdbx_seq_one_letter_code
_entity_poly.pdbx_strand_id
1 'polypeptide(L)'
;MRTFMTIAEVVQYLKNNQSITALHAYVHGAGDTIDSDHVEHENLVELYVRSVTPELVGHLLHALRLPALKSLEIAFCGSWPMDDIRALAEPSEPLLRSLKMWGNIPIEPEEILALAHTLPHLTLLWAYSGTRDLVNRDVNRLMMNREIAMQR
;
A
#
# COMPACT_ATOMS: atom_id res chain seq x y z
N MET A 1 14.38 -11.61 4.87
CA MET A 1 13.86 -13.00 4.87
C MET A 1 12.59 -13.01 4.03
N ARG A 2 12.42 -13.94 3.08
CA ARG A 2 11.17 -14.08 2.30
C ARG A 2 10.38 -15.22 2.92
N THR A 3 9.28 -14.91 3.59
CA THR A 3 8.47 -15.92 4.30
C THR A 3 7.06 -15.88 3.74
N PHE A 4 6.58 -17.05 3.34
CA PHE A 4 5.17 -17.28 3.04
C PHE A 4 4.44 -17.30 4.38
N MET A 5 3.47 -16.42 4.55
CA MET A 5 2.74 -16.25 5.79
C MET A 5 1.25 -16.10 5.50
N THR A 6 0.42 -16.57 6.40
CA THR A 6 -0.98 -16.17 6.42
C THR A 6 -1.12 -14.75 6.98
N ILE A 7 -2.32 -14.17 6.87
CA ILE A 7 -2.57 -12.84 7.42
C ILE A 7 -2.38 -12.85 8.94
N ALA A 8 -2.91 -13.88 9.62
CA ALA A 8 -2.76 -14.04 11.07
C ALA A 8 -1.29 -14.16 11.50
N GLU A 9 -0.46 -14.86 10.72
CA GLU A 9 0.97 -15.00 10.99
C GLU A 9 1.71 -13.67 10.85
N VAL A 10 1.39 -12.86 9.83
CA VAL A 10 1.98 -11.51 9.67
C VAL A 10 1.63 -10.62 10.86
N VAL A 11 0.36 -10.60 11.23
CA VAL A 11 -0.18 -9.83 12.37
C VAL A 11 0.52 -10.27 13.66
N GLN A 12 0.59 -11.57 13.94
CA GLN A 12 1.24 -12.09 15.14
C GLN A 12 2.75 -11.82 15.15
N TYR A 13 3.41 -11.90 13.98
CA TYR A 13 4.81 -11.57 13.84
C TYR A 13 5.07 -10.11 14.19
N LEU A 14 4.28 -9.17 13.64
CA LEU A 14 4.39 -7.75 13.96
C LEU A 14 4.14 -7.47 15.45
N LYS A 15 3.09 -8.07 16.04
CA LYS A 15 2.80 -7.96 17.49
C LYS A 15 4.02 -8.34 18.33
N ASN A 16 4.69 -9.45 17.99
CA ASN A 16 5.79 -10.00 18.78
C ASN A 16 7.15 -9.35 18.50
N ASN A 17 7.30 -8.57 17.43
CA ASN A 17 8.60 -8.08 16.97
C ASN A 17 8.63 -6.56 16.81
N GLN A 18 8.30 -5.83 17.88
CA GLN A 18 8.18 -4.36 17.88
C GLN A 18 9.44 -3.58 17.45
N SER A 19 10.62 -4.21 17.39
CA SER A 19 11.87 -3.57 16.97
C SER A 19 12.09 -3.58 15.45
N ILE A 20 11.28 -4.31 14.68
CA ILE A 20 11.49 -4.40 13.24
C ILE A 20 11.13 -3.09 12.57
N THR A 21 11.91 -2.70 11.56
CA THR A 21 11.68 -1.49 10.78
C THR A 21 11.27 -1.76 9.35
N ALA A 22 11.46 -2.99 8.87
CA ALA A 22 11.13 -3.41 7.52
C ALA A 22 10.56 -4.83 7.50
N LEU A 23 9.48 -5.03 6.74
CA LEU A 23 8.86 -6.34 6.55
C LEU A 23 8.57 -6.59 5.07
N HIS A 24 9.02 -7.76 4.57
CA HIS A 24 8.63 -8.30 3.27
C HIS A 24 7.76 -9.54 3.49
N ALA A 25 6.45 -9.39 3.34
CA ALA A 25 5.47 -10.44 3.58
C ALA A 25 4.93 -11.01 2.25
N TYR A 26 4.99 -12.34 2.11
CA TYR A 26 4.33 -13.07 1.02
C TYR A 26 3.07 -13.72 1.59
N VAL A 27 1.93 -13.07 1.39
CA VAL A 27 0.68 -13.37 2.07
C VAL A 27 -0.15 -14.37 1.27
N HIS A 28 -0.61 -15.44 1.92
CA HIS A 28 -1.51 -16.44 1.34
C HIS A 28 -2.63 -16.83 2.31
N GLY A 29 -3.54 -17.70 1.84
CA GLY A 29 -4.56 -18.35 2.67
C GLY A 29 -5.94 -17.74 2.51
N ALA A 30 -6.87 -18.49 1.91
CA ALA A 30 -8.29 -18.15 1.93
C ALA A 30 -8.89 -18.58 3.28
N GLY A 31 -9.61 -17.68 3.95
CA GLY A 31 -10.40 -18.00 5.16
C GLY A 31 -9.81 -17.54 6.50
N ASP A 32 -8.67 -16.86 6.52
CA ASP A 32 -8.17 -16.21 7.73
C ASP A 32 -9.06 -15.01 8.09
N THR A 33 -9.82 -15.13 9.17
CA THR A 33 -10.50 -14.02 9.81
C THR A 33 -9.60 -13.44 10.89
N ILE A 34 -9.28 -12.16 10.76
CA ILE A 34 -8.63 -11.41 11.83
C ILE A 34 -9.74 -10.89 12.73
N ASP A 35 -9.71 -11.29 14.00
CA ASP A 35 -10.61 -10.71 14.99
C ASP A 35 -10.17 -9.26 15.23
N SER A 36 -11.11 -8.34 15.05
CA SER A 36 -11.01 -6.90 14.69
C SER A 36 -10.12 -5.92 15.49
N ASP A 37 -9.10 -6.36 16.22
CA ASP A 37 -8.13 -5.44 16.81
C ASP A 37 -7.04 -5.12 15.78
N HIS A 38 -7.07 -3.90 15.25
CA HIS A 38 -5.98 -3.39 14.43
C HIS A 38 -4.67 -3.52 15.20
N VAL A 39 -3.63 -4.03 14.55
CA VAL A 39 -2.27 -4.07 15.11
C VAL A 39 -1.58 -2.78 14.81
N GLU A 40 -1.37 -2.00 15.86
CA GLU A 40 -0.48 -0.86 15.82
C GLU A 40 0.98 -1.30 15.92
N HIS A 41 1.81 -0.85 14.99
CA HIS A 41 3.25 -1.10 14.98
C HIS A 41 4.03 0.20 14.74
N GLU A 42 4.53 0.79 15.83
CA GLU A 42 5.13 2.12 15.86
C GLU A 42 6.46 2.26 15.11
N ASN A 43 7.18 1.15 14.87
CA ASN A 43 8.53 1.23 14.32
C ASN A 43 8.65 0.79 12.86
N LEU A 44 7.55 0.31 12.24
CA LEU A 44 7.63 -0.24 10.89
C LEU A 44 7.65 0.91 9.87
N VAL A 45 8.79 1.06 9.20
CA VAL A 45 9.05 2.14 8.24
C VAL A 45 8.82 1.67 6.80
N GLU A 46 9.09 0.39 6.54
CA GLU A 46 8.99 -0.19 5.20
C GLU A 46 8.13 -1.46 5.22
N LEU A 47 7.11 -1.49 4.38
CA LEU A 47 6.26 -2.66 4.20
C LEU A 47 6.17 -3.04 2.73
N TYR A 48 6.60 -4.25 2.41
CA TYR A 48 6.39 -4.91 1.13
C TYR A 48 5.41 -6.06 1.31
N VAL A 49 4.27 -6.00 0.64
CA VAL A 49 3.26 -7.06 0.64
C VAL A 49 3.14 -7.64 -0.75
N ARG A 50 3.27 -8.96 -0.86
CA ARG A 50 2.94 -9.69 -2.07
C ARG A 50 1.87 -10.73 -1.79
N SER A 51 0.80 -10.77 -2.58
CA SER A 51 -0.21 -11.82 -2.47
C SER A 51 -0.70 -12.31 -3.83
N VAL A 52 -1.51 -13.37 -3.81
CA VAL A 52 -2.15 -13.92 -5.00
C VAL A 52 -3.42 -13.16 -5.34
N THR A 53 -4.13 -12.60 -4.36
CA THR A 53 -5.40 -11.89 -4.58
C THR A 53 -5.43 -10.55 -3.85
N PRO A 54 -6.17 -9.55 -4.36
CA PRO A 54 -6.27 -8.25 -3.72
C PRO A 54 -7.04 -8.27 -2.40
N GLU A 55 -7.98 -9.20 -2.21
CA GLU A 55 -8.77 -9.32 -0.97
C GLU A 55 -7.86 -9.66 0.21
N LEU A 56 -6.87 -10.54 0.01
CA LEU A 56 -5.89 -10.88 1.05
C LEU A 56 -5.00 -9.68 1.42
N VAL A 57 -4.64 -8.87 0.42
CA VAL A 57 -3.93 -7.62 0.67
C VAL A 57 -4.82 -6.68 1.47
N GLY A 58 -6.04 -6.45 1.01
CA GLY A 58 -7.00 -5.56 1.68
C GLY A 58 -7.22 -5.92 3.14
N HIS A 59 -7.50 -7.20 3.43
CA HIS A 59 -7.65 -7.70 4.79
C HIS A 59 -6.39 -7.48 5.64
N LEU A 60 -5.20 -7.73 5.10
CA LEU A 60 -3.96 -7.45 5.83
C LEU A 60 -3.81 -5.94 6.10
N LEU A 61 -4.02 -5.09 5.10
CA LEU A 61 -3.87 -3.65 5.25
C LEU A 61 -4.87 -3.08 6.28
N HIS A 62 -6.11 -3.57 6.25
CA HIS A 62 -7.13 -3.22 7.24
C HIS A 62 -6.74 -3.61 8.67
N ALA A 63 -6.00 -4.71 8.82
CA ALA A 63 -5.56 -5.20 10.12
C ALA A 63 -4.43 -4.39 10.77
N LEU A 64 -3.83 -3.45 10.05
CA LEU A 64 -2.58 -2.80 10.46
C LEU A 64 -2.78 -1.30 10.65
N ARG A 65 -2.09 -0.76 11.65
CA ARG A 65 -1.91 0.67 11.92
C ARG A 65 -0.41 0.92 11.99
N LEU A 66 0.13 1.66 11.02
CA LEU A 66 1.59 1.78 10.83
C LEU A 66 2.02 3.25 10.82
N PRO A 67 1.89 3.99 11.94
CA PRO A 67 2.05 5.44 11.95
C PRO A 67 3.44 5.92 11.49
N ALA A 68 4.48 5.09 11.58
CA ALA A 68 5.83 5.41 11.12
C ALA A 68 6.14 5.02 9.66
N LEU A 69 5.16 4.50 8.91
CA LEU A 69 5.37 3.96 7.57
C LEU A 69 5.78 5.07 6.58
N LYS A 70 6.91 4.86 5.91
CA LYS A 70 7.44 5.77 4.88
C LYS A 70 7.37 5.18 3.48
N SER A 71 7.44 3.86 3.37
CA SER A 71 7.40 3.15 2.09
C SER A 71 6.45 1.96 2.15
N LEU A 72 5.47 1.97 1.24
CA LEU A 72 4.53 0.89 1.01
C LEU A 72 4.71 0.38 -0.41
N GLU A 73 4.96 -0.92 -0.55
CA GLU A 73 4.98 -1.59 -1.85
C GLU A 73 4.05 -2.80 -1.83
N ILE A 74 3.14 -2.86 -2.79
CA ILE A 74 2.09 -3.86 -2.86
C ILE A 74 2.13 -4.55 -4.22
N ALA A 75 2.12 -5.88 -4.24
CA ALA A 75 2.07 -6.68 -5.46
C ALA A 75 1.01 -7.80 -5.37
N PHE A 76 0.06 -7.83 -6.31
CA PHE A 76 -0.95 -8.90 -6.37
C PHE A 76 -1.44 -9.16 -7.81
N CYS A 77 -2.10 -10.29 -8.00
CA CYS A 77 -2.83 -10.59 -9.22
C CYS A 77 -4.30 -10.20 -9.02
N GLY A 78 -4.76 -9.12 -9.66
CA GLY A 78 -6.16 -8.70 -9.55
C GLY A 78 -6.36 -7.20 -9.62
N SER A 79 -7.57 -6.77 -9.24
CA SER A 79 -8.00 -5.38 -9.10
C SER A 79 -7.42 -4.76 -7.85
N TRP A 80 -7.27 -3.44 -7.81
CA TRP A 80 -6.63 -2.76 -6.68
C TRP A 80 -7.58 -2.62 -5.50
N PRO A 81 -7.17 -2.99 -4.27
CA PRO A 81 -7.94 -2.73 -3.06
C PRO A 81 -7.76 -1.26 -2.62
N MET A 82 -8.27 -0.32 -3.43
CA MET A 82 -7.98 1.11 -3.26
C MET A 82 -8.43 1.66 -1.91
N ASP A 83 -9.56 1.19 -1.38
CA ASP A 83 -10.07 1.63 -0.08
C ASP A 83 -9.20 1.15 1.08
N ASP A 84 -8.69 -0.08 1.01
CA ASP A 84 -7.78 -0.61 2.03
C ASP A 84 -6.40 0.07 1.95
N ILE A 85 -5.93 0.38 0.74
CA ILE A 85 -4.70 1.15 0.55
C ILE A 85 -4.84 2.54 1.18
N ARG A 86 -5.99 3.21 0.97
CA ARG A 86 -6.28 4.50 1.62
C ARG A 86 -6.34 4.36 3.14
N ALA A 87 -7.03 3.35 3.65
CA ALA A 87 -7.18 3.12 5.09
C ALA A 87 -5.83 2.91 5.81
N LEU A 88 -4.88 2.22 5.18
CA LEU A 88 -3.52 2.08 5.72
C LEU A 88 -2.69 3.37 5.56
N ALA A 89 -2.81 4.02 4.41
CA ALA A 89 -2.01 5.18 4.08
C ALA A 89 -2.42 6.42 4.88
N GLU A 90 -3.69 6.60 5.21
CA GLU A 90 -4.21 7.78 5.90
C GLU A 90 -3.57 8.02 7.29
N PRO A 91 -3.46 7.02 8.19
CA PRO A 91 -2.73 7.18 9.45
C PRO A 91 -1.24 7.48 9.26
N SER A 92 -0.67 7.04 8.14
CA SER A 92 0.76 7.18 7.83
C SER A 92 1.06 8.40 6.94
N GLU A 93 0.02 9.10 6.48
CA GLU A 93 0.07 10.11 5.42
C GLU A 93 1.17 11.16 5.62
N PRO A 94 1.34 11.77 6.81
CA PRO A 94 2.37 12.80 6.98
C PRO A 94 3.80 12.26 6.82
N LEU A 95 4.01 10.95 6.93
CA LEU A 95 5.31 10.29 6.82
C LEU A 95 5.48 9.44 5.55
N LEU A 96 4.40 9.01 4.91
CA LEU A 96 4.44 8.20 3.72
C LEU A 96 5.06 9.01 2.57
N ARG A 97 6.14 8.49 1.97
CA ARG A 97 6.87 9.13 0.86
C ARG A 97 6.83 8.31 -0.41
N SER A 98 6.74 6.99 -0.28
CA SER A 98 6.77 6.07 -1.41
C SER A 98 5.57 5.13 -1.35
N LEU A 99 4.76 5.17 -2.41
CA LEU A 99 3.73 4.17 -2.67
C LEU A 99 4.01 3.51 -4.02
N LYS A 100 4.28 2.21 -3.97
CA LYS A 100 4.49 1.38 -5.14
C LYS A 100 3.45 0.29 -5.20
N MET A 101 3.01 0.05 -6.40
CA MET A 101 1.78 -0.64 -6.65
C MET A 101 2.00 -1.48 -7.91
N TRP A 102 1.85 -2.80 -7.78
CA TRP A 102 1.83 -3.75 -8.90
C TRP A 102 0.54 -4.58 -8.90
N GLY A 103 -0.28 -4.38 -9.92
CA GLY A 103 -1.44 -5.21 -10.24
C GLY A 103 -1.36 -5.71 -11.68
N ASN A 104 -2.18 -6.70 -12.03
CA ASN A 104 -2.27 -7.21 -13.41
C ASN A 104 -3.61 -6.86 -14.08
N ILE A 105 -4.44 -6.05 -13.41
CA ILE A 105 -5.70 -5.52 -13.96
C ILE A 105 -5.53 -4.01 -14.17
N PRO A 106 -6.00 -3.47 -15.33
CA PRO A 106 -6.06 -2.03 -15.57
C PRO A 106 -6.85 -1.33 -14.47
N ILE A 107 -6.30 -0.23 -13.96
CA ILE A 107 -7.02 0.77 -13.18
C ILE A 107 -7.04 2.05 -13.99
N GLU A 108 -8.13 2.80 -13.89
CA GLU A 108 -8.27 4.05 -14.62
C GLU A 108 -7.27 5.07 -14.07
N PRO A 109 -6.56 5.84 -14.93
CA PRO A 109 -5.61 6.85 -14.48
C PRO A 109 -6.19 7.84 -13.46
N GLU A 110 -7.48 8.14 -13.55
CA GLU A 110 -8.23 9.02 -12.66
C GLU A 110 -8.22 8.53 -11.21
N GLU A 111 -8.30 7.22 -10.97
CA GLU A 111 -8.29 6.65 -9.62
C GLU A 111 -6.91 6.74 -8.97
N ILE A 112 -5.86 6.56 -9.77
CA ILE A 112 -4.47 6.75 -9.31
C ILE A 112 -4.20 8.22 -9.02
N LEU A 113 -4.70 9.13 -9.86
CA LEU A 113 -4.61 10.56 -9.61
C LEU A 113 -5.36 10.93 -8.33
N ALA A 114 -6.59 10.43 -8.13
CA ALA A 114 -7.37 10.68 -6.91
C ALA A 114 -6.61 10.21 -5.65
N LEU A 115 -5.94 9.05 -5.72
CA LEU A 115 -5.08 8.56 -4.63
C LEU A 115 -3.90 9.51 -4.35
N ALA A 116 -3.25 10.02 -5.41
CA ALA A 116 -2.18 11.01 -5.25
C ALA A 116 -2.67 12.30 -4.57
N HIS A 117 -3.90 12.75 -4.86
CA HIS A 117 -4.51 13.91 -4.20
C HIS A 117 -4.77 13.69 -2.71
N THR A 118 -5.11 12.47 -2.31
CA THR A 118 -5.34 12.12 -0.90
C THR A 118 -4.06 11.92 -0.11
N LEU A 119 -2.92 11.78 -0.78
CA LEU A 119 -1.61 11.54 -0.16
C LEU A 119 -0.59 12.61 -0.62
N PRO A 120 -0.83 13.90 -0.27
CA PRO A 120 -0.06 15.03 -0.78
C PRO A 120 1.44 14.97 -0.43
N HIS A 121 1.85 14.23 0.59
CA HIS A 121 3.26 14.12 0.96
C HIS A 121 4.03 13.01 0.22
N LEU A 122 3.39 12.24 -0.66
CA LEU A 122 4.10 11.27 -1.51
C LEU A 122 5.10 11.99 -2.41
N THR A 123 6.34 11.53 -2.43
CA THR A 123 7.35 11.95 -3.41
C THR A 123 7.44 10.97 -4.56
N LEU A 124 7.05 9.71 -4.33
CA LEU A 124 7.02 8.65 -5.32
C LEU A 124 5.66 7.95 -5.32
N LEU A 125 5.03 7.91 -6.48
CA LEU A 125 3.89 7.05 -6.78
C LEU A 125 4.20 6.26 -8.04
N TRP A 126 4.26 4.94 -7.92
CA TRP A 126 4.42 4.06 -9.06
C TRP A 126 3.32 3.02 -9.08
N ALA A 127 2.61 2.91 -10.21
CA ALA A 127 1.53 1.97 -10.41
C ALA A 127 1.70 1.27 -11.76
N TYR A 128 1.71 -0.07 -11.76
CA TYR A 128 1.82 -0.88 -12.96
C TYR A 128 0.66 -1.87 -13.07
N SER A 129 0.05 -1.97 -14.25
CA SER A 129 -1.17 -2.76 -14.51
C SER A 129 -0.94 -4.06 -15.28
N GLY A 130 0.25 -4.65 -15.21
CA GLY A 130 0.59 -5.88 -15.92
C GLY A 130 1.00 -5.69 -17.39
N THR A 131 0.59 -4.57 -18.01
CA THR A 131 0.86 -4.27 -19.43
C THR A 131 1.53 -2.91 -19.64
N ARG A 132 1.42 -1.99 -18.69
CA ARG A 132 2.03 -0.65 -18.76
C ARG A 132 2.17 -0.03 -17.38
N ASP A 133 3.13 0.89 -17.26
CA ASP A 133 3.16 1.85 -16.16
C ASP A 133 1.98 2.81 -16.32
N LEU A 134 1.14 2.91 -15.30
CA LEU A 134 0.04 3.87 -15.23
C LEU A 134 0.54 5.21 -14.72
N VAL A 135 1.44 5.18 -13.74
CA VAL A 135 2.15 6.34 -13.23
C VAL A 135 3.58 5.92 -12.91
N ASN A 136 4.55 6.69 -13.41
CA ASN A 136 5.97 6.53 -13.13
C ASN A 136 6.60 7.92 -13.04
N ARG A 137 6.25 8.67 -11.98
CA ARG A 137 6.70 10.06 -11.82
C ARG A 137 6.79 10.47 -10.36
N ASP A 138 7.65 11.46 -10.12
CA ASP A 138 7.58 12.32 -8.93
C ASP A 138 6.19 12.96 -8.87
N VAL A 139 5.48 12.78 -7.75
CA VAL A 139 4.10 13.25 -7.58
C VAL A 139 4.01 14.77 -7.72
N ASN A 140 5.06 15.49 -7.32
CA ASN A 140 5.14 16.95 -7.51
C ASN A 140 4.96 17.34 -8.99
N ARG A 141 5.50 16.52 -9.91
CA ARG A 141 5.38 16.73 -11.35
C ARG A 141 3.98 16.36 -11.88
N LEU A 142 3.26 15.45 -11.24
CA LEU A 142 1.88 15.12 -11.61
C LEU A 142 0.93 16.25 -11.22
N MET A 143 1.10 16.83 -10.03
CA MET A 143 0.25 17.89 -9.49
C MET A 143 0.39 19.20 -10.28
N MET A 144 1.62 19.62 -10.61
CA MET A 144 1.89 20.85 -11.38
C MET A 144 1.27 20.85 -12.79
N ASN A 145 1.27 19.72 -13.50
CA ASN A 145 0.75 19.67 -14.87
C ASN A 145 -0.79 19.83 -14.93
N ARG A 146 -1.50 19.49 -13.85
CA ARG A 146 -2.96 19.61 -13.79
C ARG A 146 -3.41 21.03 -13.43
N GLU A 147 -2.69 21.73 -12.55
CA GLU A 147 -2.96 23.15 -12.26
C GLU A 147 -2.84 24.01 -13.53
N ILE A 148 -1.81 23.76 -14.35
CA ILE A 148 -1.63 24.44 -15.63
C ILE A 148 -2.75 24.10 -16.62
N ALA A 149 -3.27 22.87 -16.61
CA ALA A 149 -4.36 22.44 -17.49
C ALA A 149 -5.74 22.98 -17.05
N MET A 150 -5.96 23.22 -15.76
CA MET A 150 -7.21 23.79 -15.21
C MET A 150 -7.24 25.33 -15.23
N GLN A 151 -6.11 25.99 -15.52
CA GLN A 151 -6.02 27.45 -15.69
C GLN A 151 -6.15 27.92 -17.15
N ARG A 152 -6.50 27.03 -18.08
CA ARG A 152 -6.72 27.32 -19.52
C ARG A 152 -8.18 27.08 -19.89
#